data_AF-A0A6J6U683-F1
#
_entry.id   AF-A0A6J6U683-F1
#
_cell.length_a   1.000
_cell.length_b   1.000
_cell.length_c   1.000
_cell.angle_alpha   90.00
_cell.angle_beta   90.00
_cell.angle_gamma   90.00
#
_symmetry.space_group_name_H-M   'P 1'
#
loop_
_entity.id
_entity.type
_entity.pdbx_description
1 polymer ?
#
loop_
_entity_poly.entity_id
_entity_poly.type
_entity_poly.pdbx_seq_one_letter_code
_entity_poly.pdbx_strand_id
1 'polypeptide(L)'
;MNTNLTVKKWSQRDARRCILIPTDLDHKYSRGVLGVVTGSRQYPGAAVLSTRAAGATGVGALRFIAPNESFEWQPLRIVEQLVAHRSPEVLFTNGKVSAWLLGSGIGEKSPGGWANRLRHRDLRKAVAQNLPTVLDAGALYLTGSIKAPTLITPHCAELARLLTNRGTSVTSSAIEGDPKKWVQAAASQLGVSVLLKGSITYLADASQLIALPAATPWLATAGSGDVLAGIIGALVATNAQAIANEEVSILEVGASGALIHALAAEHASNGAPISALQITESIQQVLRKILVK
;
A
#
# COMPACT_ATOMS: atom_id res chain seq x y z
N MET A 1 -0.57 -21.96 17.90
CA MET A 1 -0.86 -21.25 19.16
C MET A 1 -2.04 -20.33 18.91
N ASN A 2 -3.20 -20.60 19.52
CA ASN A 2 -4.40 -19.78 19.36
C ASN A 2 -4.32 -18.61 20.35
N THR A 3 -3.56 -17.57 20.03
CA THR A 3 -3.61 -16.32 20.78
C THR A 3 -4.89 -15.58 20.37
N ASN A 4 -5.92 -15.64 21.21
CA ASN A 4 -7.13 -14.82 21.08
C ASN A 4 -6.75 -13.35 21.31
N LEU A 5 -6.15 -12.71 20.31
CA LEU A 5 -5.87 -11.28 20.36
C LEU A 5 -7.19 -10.51 20.46
N THR A 6 -7.24 -9.59 21.42
CA THR A 6 -8.34 -8.64 21.55
C THR A 6 -8.31 -7.69 20.36
N VAL A 7 -9.48 -7.44 19.75
CA VAL A 7 -9.59 -6.54 18.61
C VAL A 7 -9.48 -5.09 19.09
N LYS A 8 -8.44 -4.38 18.67
CA LYS A 8 -8.32 -2.92 18.87
C LYS A 8 -9.11 -2.20 17.77
N LYS A 9 -9.99 -1.29 18.15
CA LYS A 9 -10.61 -0.35 17.18
C LYS A 9 -9.63 0.77 16.89
N TRP A 10 -9.42 1.11 15.62
CA TRP A 10 -8.54 2.22 15.24
C TRP A 10 -9.32 3.53 15.11
N SER A 11 -8.88 4.58 15.80
CA SER A 11 -9.55 5.88 15.82
C SER A 11 -8.78 6.95 15.04
N GLN A 12 -9.41 8.10 14.79
CA GLN A 12 -8.73 9.27 14.21
C GLN A 12 -7.58 9.77 15.11
N ARG A 13 -7.72 9.61 16.44
CA ARG A 13 -6.66 9.97 17.40
C ARG A 13 -5.44 9.07 17.25
N ASP A 14 -5.65 7.78 17.01
CA ASP A 14 -4.56 6.84 16.73
C ASP A 14 -3.89 7.21 15.39
N ALA A 15 -4.70 7.46 14.35
CA ALA A 15 -4.18 7.84 13.03
C ALA A 15 -3.38 9.14 13.05
N ARG A 16 -3.78 10.13 13.86
CA ARG A 16 -3.05 11.40 14.03
C ARG A 16 -1.59 11.19 14.44
N ARG A 17 -1.29 10.15 15.22
CA ARG A 17 0.09 9.86 15.69
C ARG A 17 1.02 9.40 14.56
N CYS A 18 0.46 8.84 13.49
CA CYS A 18 1.22 8.38 12.33
C CYS A 18 1.33 9.46 11.24
N ILE A 19 0.75 10.65 11.42
CA ILE A 19 0.84 11.78 10.48
C ILE A 19 1.91 12.74 10.99
N LEU A 20 3.09 12.72 10.36
CA LEU A 20 4.19 13.62 10.71
C LEU A 20 3.91 15.04 10.19
N ILE A 21 3.99 16.01 11.10
CA ILE A 21 3.87 17.43 10.78
C ILE A 21 5.27 17.99 10.53
N PRO A 22 5.56 18.55 9.35
CA PRO A 22 6.84 19.18 9.05
C PRO A 22 7.17 20.33 10.01
N THR A 23 8.46 20.48 10.30
CA THR A 23 9.04 21.60 11.05
C THR A 23 9.90 22.48 10.14
N ASP A 24 10.37 23.62 10.65
CA ASP A 24 11.24 24.55 9.88
C ASP A 24 12.61 23.94 9.53
N LEU A 25 12.99 22.83 10.16
CA LEU A 25 14.24 22.12 9.89
C LEU A 25 14.09 21.08 8.76
N ASP A 26 12.86 20.80 8.33
CA ASP A 26 12.59 19.75 7.37
C ASP A 26 12.79 20.18 5.92
N HIS A 27 13.36 19.28 5.14
CA HIS A 27 13.44 19.39 3.68
C HIS A 27 12.78 18.18 3.02
N LYS A 28 12.52 18.25 1.71
CA LYS A 28 11.83 17.18 0.97
C LYS A 28 12.39 15.76 1.15
N TYR A 29 13.69 15.62 1.41
CA TYR A 29 14.29 14.30 1.69
C TYR A 29 14.25 13.83 3.15
N SER A 30 14.05 14.73 4.14
CA SER A 30 13.95 14.38 5.57
C SER A 30 12.56 13.87 5.89
N ARG A 31 11.55 14.34 5.15
CA ARG A 31 10.15 13.94 5.22
C ARG A 31 9.82 12.60 4.53
N GLY A 32 10.82 11.75 4.34
CA GLY A 32 10.67 10.46 3.68
C GLY A 32 10.60 10.54 2.15
N VAL A 33 11.24 9.56 1.51
CA VAL A 33 11.21 9.39 0.05
C VAL A 33 10.58 8.04 -0.27
N LEU A 34 9.44 8.03 -0.96
CA LEU A 34 8.78 6.77 -1.36
C LEU A 34 9.26 6.34 -2.75
N GLY A 35 9.79 5.13 -2.83
CA GLY A 35 9.98 4.43 -4.11
C GLY A 35 8.70 3.70 -4.52
N VAL A 36 8.25 3.89 -5.76
CA VAL A 36 7.01 3.31 -6.28
C VAL A 36 7.31 2.49 -7.52
N VAL A 37 6.96 1.21 -7.48
CA VAL A 37 6.98 0.29 -8.63
C VAL A 37 5.58 -0.26 -8.82
N THR A 38 4.77 0.47 -9.58
CA THR A 38 3.37 0.15 -9.86
C THR A 38 3.02 0.46 -11.31
N GLY A 39 1.89 -0.07 -11.77
CA GLY A 39 1.39 0.06 -13.12
C GLY A 39 2.09 -0.87 -14.11
N SER A 40 1.45 -1.02 -15.26
CA SER A 40 1.94 -1.76 -16.43
C SER A 40 1.34 -1.13 -17.68
N ARG A 41 1.70 -1.63 -18.86
CA ARG A 41 1.05 -1.21 -20.11
C ARG A 41 -0.45 -1.51 -20.08
N GLN A 42 -0.86 -2.61 -19.42
CA GLN A 42 -2.26 -3.01 -19.31
C GLN A 42 -3.01 -2.23 -18.22
N TYR A 43 -2.33 -1.89 -17.13
CA TYR A 43 -2.91 -1.20 -15.98
C TYR A 43 -2.14 0.09 -15.63
N PRO A 44 -2.05 1.08 -16.55
CA PRO A 44 -1.29 2.31 -16.30
C PRO A 44 -1.95 3.19 -15.22
N GLY A 45 -3.28 3.07 -15.07
CA GLY A 45 -4.05 3.81 -14.07
C GLY A 45 -3.58 3.56 -12.63
N ALA A 46 -3.11 2.35 -12.32
CA ALA A 46 -2.61 2.01 -10.99
C ALA A 46 -1.40 2.87 -10.59
N ALA A 47 -0.49 3.17 -11.54
CA ALA A 47 0.64 4.06 -11.29
C ALA A 47 0.20 5.51 -11.06
N VAL A 48 -0.78 5.98 -11.82
CA VAL A 48 -1.29 7.36 -11.67
C VAL A 48 -2.01 7.50 -10.33
N LEU A 49 -2.87 6.55 -9.96
CA LEU A 49 -3.63 6.60 -8.72
C LEU A 49 -2.73 6.48 -7.48
N SER A 50 -1.81 5.52 -7.46
CA SER A 50 -0.90 5.32 -6.33
C SER A 50 0.02 6.51 -6.09
N THR A 51 0.60 7.08 -7.16
CA THR A 51 1.50 8.25 -7.06
C THR A 51 0.76 9.51 -6.65
N ARG A 52 -0.43 9.79 -7.21
CA ARG A 52 -1.24 10.94 -6.80
C ARG A 52 -1.69 10.83 -5.35
N ALA A 53 -2.14 9.65 -4.93
CA ALA A 53 -2.56 9.41 -3.55
C ALA A 53 -1.39 9.58 -2.57
N ALA A 54 -0.20 9.08 -2.92
CA ALA A 54 0.99 9.27 -2.11
C ALA A 54 1.39 10.76 -1.99
N GLY A 55 1.36 11.50 -3.10
CA GLY A 55 1.63 12.95 -3.11
C GLY A 55 0.64 13.73 -2.25
N ALA A 56 -0.66 13.45 -2.39
CA ALA A 56 -1.72 14.06 -1.60
C ALA A 56 -1.63 13.73 -0.09
N THR A 57 -0.91 12.66 0.28
CA THR A 57 -0.71 12.24 1.67
C THR A 57 0.49 12.93 2.34
N GLY A 58 1.26 13.74 1.61
CA GLY A 58 2.30 14.59 2.18
C GLY A 58 3.68 13.95 2.30
N VAL A 59 3.99 12.91 1.52
CA VAL A 59 5.36 12.39 1.42
C VAL A 59 6.33 13.47 0.93
N GLY A 60 7.57 13.45 1.42
CA GLY A 60 8.57 14.46 1.07
C GLY A 60 9.00 14.42 -0.41
N ALA A 61 9.26 13.23 -0.95
CA ALA A 61 9.51 13.03 -2.37
C ALA A 61 9.03 11.66 -2.86
N LEU A 62 8.67 11.59 -4.15
CA LEU A 62 8.29 10.37 -4.83
C LEU A 62 9.31 10.02 -5.90
N ARG A 63 9.76 8.76 -5.91
CA ARG A 63 10.55 8.18 -7.00
C ARG A 63 9.75 7.09 -7.67
N PHE A 64 9.31 7.32 -8.90
CA PHE A 64 8.60 6.33 -9.68
C PHE A 64 9.56 5.58 -10.59
N ILE A 65 9.47 4.25 -10.56
CA ILE A 65 10.21 3.37 -11.45
C ILE A 65 9.17 2.57 -12.21
N ALA A 66 9.03 2.86 -13.52
CA ALA A 66 8.18 2.04 -14.36
C ALA A 66 8.77 0.62 -14.44
N PRO A 67 7.99 -0.43 -14.16
CA PRO A 67 8.46 -1.78 -14.39
C PRO A 67 8.80 -1.95 -15.88
N ASN A 68 10.03 -2.38 -16.16
CA ASN A 68 10.51 -2.52 -17.54
C ASN A 68 9.75 -3.66 -18.25
N GLU A 69 8.77 -3.31 -19.10
CA GLU A 69 7.98 -4.30 -19.85
C GLU A 69 8.48 -4.56 -21.29
N SER A 70 9.48 -3.80 -21.77
CA SER A 70 9.85 -3.80 -23.19
C SER A 70 11.36 -3.95 -23.43
N PHE A 71 11.71 -4.66 -24.50
CA PHE A 71 13.05 -4.76 -25.08
C PHE A 71 13.68 -3.39 -25.36
N GLU A 72 15.01 -3.39 -25.43
CA GLU A 72 15.93 -2.26 -25.59
C GLU A 72 15.63 -1.26 -26.74
N TRP A 73 14.67 -1.53 -27.63
CA TRP A 73 14.51 -0.80 -28.90
C TRP A 73 13.19 -0.04 -29.12
N GLN A 74 12.26 0.04 -28.15
CA GLN A 74 11.12 0.97 -28.24
C GLN A 74 10.82 1.68 -26.90
N PRO A 75 10.92 3.03 -26.84
CA PRO A 75 10.85 3.81 -25.61
C PRO A 75 9.43 4.34 -25.33
N LEU A 76 8.37 3.56 -25.55
CA LEU A 76 7.05 3.97 -25.03
C LEU A 76 7.01 3.77 -23.51
N ARG A 77 7.63 4.73 -22.80
CA ARG A 77 7.50 4.98 -21.36
C ARG A 77 6.11 5.56 -21.04
N ILE A 78 5.06 4.99 -21.63
CA ILE A 78 3.71 5.55 -21.55
C ILE A 78 3.23 5.69 -20.10
N VAL A 79 3.61 4.74 -19.24
CA VAL A 79 3.30 4.81 -17.81
C VAL A 79 4.03 5.98 -17.14
N GLU A 80 5.33 6.17 -17.40
CA GLU A 80 6.08 7.32 -16.85
C GLU A 80 5.52 8.64 -17.36
N GLN A 81 5.17 8.73 -18.64
CA GLN A 81 4.58 9.94 -19.24
C GLN A 81 3.21 10.28 -18.61
N LEU A 82 2.36 9.27 -18.38
CA LEU A 82 1.07 9.46 -17.71
C LEU A 82 1.25 9.92 -16.26
N VAL A 83 2.20 9.32 -15.53
CA VAL A 83 2.56 9.76 -14.18
C VAL A 83 3.13 11.18 -14.21
N ALA A 84 4.05 11.50 -15.11
CA ALA A 84 4.66 12.83 -15.22
C ALA A 84 3.62 13.92 -15.54
N HIS A 85 2.63 13.60 -16.38
CA HIS A 85 1.56 14.53 -16.73
C HIS A 85 0.57 14.77 -15.59
N ARG A 86 0.32 13.75 -14.75
CA ARG A 86 -0.67 13.83 -13.66
C ARG A 86 -0.07 14.14 -12.29
N SER A 87 1.25 13.97 -12.13
CA SER A 87 2.01 14.16 -10.90
C SER A 87 3.41 14.69 -11.26
N PRO A 88 3.51 15.96 -11.72
CA PRO A 88 4.77 16.54 -12.23
C PRO A 88 5.91 16.60 -11.18
N GLU A 89 5.59 16.51 -9.90
CA GLU A 89 6.53 16.46 -8.78
C GLU A 89 7.27 15.11 -8.64
N VAL A 90 6.82 14.06 -9.34
CA VAL A 90 7.41 12.72 -9.27
C VAL A 90 8.78 12.69 -9.96
N LEU A 91 9.76 12.12 -9.28
CA LEU A 91 11.11 11.92 -9.80
C LEU A 91 11.19 10.57 -10.54
N PHE A 92 11.74 10.58 -11.75
CA PHE A 92 12.00 9.37 -12.55
C PHE A 92 13.47 8.93 -12.49
N THR A 93 14.28 9.61 -11.69
CA THR A 93 15.70 9.30 -11.52
C THR A 93 15.91 8.26 -10.42
N ASN A 94 16.96 7.46 -10.55
CA ASN A 94 17.42 6.59 -9.47
C ASN A 94 17.89 7.44 -8.28
N GLY A 95 17.75 6.90 -7.07
CA GLY A 95 18.28 7.52 -5.86
C GLY A 95 17.83 6.78 -4.60
N LYS A 96 18.27 7.28 -3.45
CA LYS A 96 17.88 6.73 -2.15
C LYS A 96 16.38 6.93 -1.92
N VAL A 97 15.76 5.91 -1.33
CA VAL A 97 14.38 5.94 -0.85
C VAL A 97 14.37 5.51 0.62
N SER A 98 13.30 5.85 1.33
CA SER A 98 13.05 5.51 2.74
C SER A 98 12.17 4.25 2.86
N ALA A 99 11.27 4.04 1.90
CA ALA A 99 10.37 2.89 1.85
C ALA A 99 9.96 2.57 0.40
N TRP A 100 9.35 1.41 0.21
CA TRP A 100 8.86 0.93 -1.09
C TRP A 100 7.36 0.66 -1.11
N LEU A 101 6.69 1.03 -2.20
CA LEU A 101 5.37 0.55 -2.59
C LEU A 101 5.50 -0.24 -3.88
N LEU A 102 5.12 -1.52 -3.86
CA LEU A 102 5.32 -2.45 -4.96
C LEU A 102 4.02 -3.16 -5.33
N GLY A 103 3.75 -3.31 -6.64
CA GLY A 103 2.89 -4.39 -7.16
C GLY A 103 1.52 -4.01 -7.74
N SER A 104 0.91 -2.90 -7.33
CA SER A 104 -0.36 -2.45 -7.90
C SER A 104 -0.25 -2.32 -9.43
N GLY A 105 -1.20 -2.89 -10.18
CA GLY A 105 -1.18 -2.88 -11.65
C GLY A 105 -0.06 -3.69 -12.31
N ILE A 106 0.72 -4.47 -11.56
CA ILE A 106 1.72 -5.41 -12.10
C ILE A 106 1.06 -6.79 -12.24
N GLY A 107 1.18 -7.40 -13.41
CA GLY A 107 0.68 -8.74 -13.65
C GLY A 107 1.40 -9.77 -12.77
N GLU A 108 0.66 -10.78 -12.30
CA GLU A 108 1.22 -11.85 -11.48
C GLU A 108 2.30 -12.64 -12.23
N LYS A 109 3.19 -13.27 -11.47
CA LYS A 109 4.23 -14.13 -12.02
C LYS A 109 3.62 -15.37 -12.69
N SER A 110 3.39 -15.32 -14.00
CA SER A 110 3.17 -16.54 -14.80
C SER A 110 4.50 -17.32 -14.94
N PRO A 111 4.49 -18.66 -14.82
CA PRO A 111 5.70 -19.45 -15.07
C PRO A 111 6.19 -19.28 -16.52
N GLY A 112 7.49 -19.04 -16.70
CA GLY A 112 8.19 -19.20 -17.98
C GLY A 112 8.22 -17.97 -18.90
N GLY A 113 9.32 -17.21 -18.87
CA GLY A 113 9.62 -16.21 -19.90
C GLY A 113 10.72 -15.22 -19.48
N TRP A 114 11.63 -14.88 -20.39
CA TRP A 114 12.65 -13.84 -20.21
C TRP A 114 12.01 -12.46 -19.94
N ALA A 115 10.85 -12.19 -20.55
CA ALA A 115 10.02 -11.01 -20.31
C ALA A 115 9.54 -10.92 -18.85
N ASN A 116 9.15 -12.04 -18.23
CA ASN A 116 8.82 -12.06 -16.80
C ASN A 116 10.05 -11.80 -15.92
N ARG A 117 11.25 -12.22 -16.32
CA ARG A 117 12.47 -11.94 -15.55
C ARG A 117 12.82 -10.46 -15.55
N LEU A 118 12.64 -9.76 -16.68
CA LEU A 118 12.87 -8.30 -16.81
C LEU A 118 11.83 -7.47 -16.07
N ARG A 119 10.53 -7.82 -16.20
CA ARG A 119 9.42 -7.13 -15.52
C ARG A 119 9.61 -7.02 -14.01
N HIS A 120 10.21 -8.03 -13.40
CA HIS A 120 10.41 -8.10 -11.94
C HIS A 120 11.82 -7.72 -11.50
N ARG A 121 12.69 -7.22 -12.41
CA ARG A 121 14.05 -6.80 -12.05
C ARG A 121 14.03 -5.66 -11.03
N ASP A 122 13.17 -4.67 -11.26
CA ASP A 122 13.12 -3.48 -10.42
C ASP A 122 12.48 -3.80 -9.06
N LEU A 123 11.50 -4.71 -9.03
CA LEU A 123 10.99 -5.31 -7.78
C LEU A 123 12.09 -6.03 -6.99
N ARG A 124 12.96 -6.82 -7.65
CA ARG A 124 14.08 -7.49 -6.96
C ARG A 124 15.12 -6.50 -6.44
N LYS A 125 15.39 -5.42 -7.17
CA LYS A 125 16.27 -4.34 -6.69
C LYS A 125 15.69 -3.65 -5.45
N ALA A 126 14.38 -3.38 -5.44
CA ALA A 126 13.70 -2.83 -4.28
C ALA A 126 13.79 -3.78 -3.06
N VAL A 127 13.49 -5.06 -3.25
CA VAL A 127 13.62 -6.11 -2.21
C VAL A 127 15.03 -6.17 -1.65
N ALA A 128 16.06 -6.07 -2.49
CA ALA A 128 17.46 -6.14 -2.08
C ALA A 128 17.90 -4.97 -1.19
N GLN A 129 17.21 -3.82 -1.23
CA GLN A 129 17.51 -2.69 -0.35
C GLN A 129 17.03 -2.91 1.08
N ASN A 130 16.13 -3.88 1.30
CA ASN A 130 15.66 -4.29 2.62
C ASN A 130 15.18 -3.10 3.48
N LEU A 131 14.29 -2.29 2.92
CA LEU A 131 13.64 -1.14 3.58
C LEU A 131 12.18 -1.47 3.92
N PRO A 132 11.53 -0.70 4.81
CA PRO A 132 10.09 -0.82 5.05
C PRO A 132 9.30 -0.84 3.74
N THR A 133 8.42 -1.83 3.57
CA THR A 133 7.80 -2.10 2.26
C THR A 133 6.31 -2.42 2.36
N VAL A 134 5.54 -1.88 1.43
CA VAL A 134 4.14 -2.23 1.16
C VAL A 134 4.09 -3.10 -0.11
N LEU A 135 3.56 -4.31 0.01
CA LEU A 135 3.33 -5.21 -1.12
C LEU A 135 1.82 -5.30 -1.41
N ASP A 136 1.43 -4.88 -2.60
CA ASP A 136 0.04 -4.95 -3.07
C ASP A 136 -0.06 -5.79 -4.35
N ALA A 137 -1.23 -6.38 -4.59
CA ALA A 137 -1.58 -7.11 -5.80
C ALA A 137 -0.46 -8.01 -6.36
N GLY A 138 0.12 -7.63 -7.51
CA GLY A 138 1.13 -8.40 -8.23
C GLY A 138 2.44 -8.62 -7.47
N ALA A 139 2.70 -7.90 -6.38
CA ALA A 139 3.90 -8.08 -5.56
C ALA A 139 3.68 -9.00 -4.35
N LEU A 140 2.46 -9.47 -4.07
CA LEU A 140 2.16 -10.32 -2.90
C LEU A 140 2.98 -11.62 -2.87
N TYR A 141 3.42 -12.12 -4.03
CA TYR A 141 4.29 -13.32 -4.08
C TYR A 141 5.66 -13.09 -3.42
N LEU A 142 6.10 -11.84 -3.27
CA LEU A 142 7.36 -11.46 -2.62
C LEU A 142 7.30 -11.52 -1.10
N THR A 143 6.13 -11.77 -0.51
CA THR A 143 5.96 -11.91 0.94
C THR A 143 6.98 -12.89 1.53
N GLY A 144 7.64 -12.48 2.62
CA GLY A 144 8.72 -13.24 3.27
C GLY A 144 10.09 -13.12 2.61
N SER A 145 10.23 -12.36 1.51
CA SER A 145 11.53 -12.13 0.84
C SER A 145 12.27 -10.89 1.36
N ILE A 146 11.61 -10.08 2.19
CA ILE A 146 12.12 -8.82 2.76
C ILE A 146 12.23 -9.02 4.27
N LYS A 147 13.40 -8.70 4.86
CA LYS A 147 13.62 -8.82 6.31
C LYS A 147 13.13 -7.59 7.08
N ALA A 148 13.10 -6.43 6.43
CA ALA A 148 12.55 -5.21 7.01
C ALA A 148 11.02 -5.30 7.21
N PRO A 149 10.44 -4.46 8.09
CA PRO A 149 9.01 -4.42 8.32
C PRO A 149 8.22 -4.33 7.01
N THR A 150 7.33 -5.30 6.80
CA THR A 150 6.58 -5.46 5.56
C THR A 150 5.09 -5.52 5.86
N LEU A 151 4.31 -4.74 5.11
CA LEU A 151 2.86 -4.76 5.13
C LEU A 151 2.34 -5.26 3.79
N ILE A 152 1.45 -6.24 3.82
CA ILE A 152 0.77 -6.72 2.61
C ILE A 152 -0.70 -6.30 2.62
N THR A 153 -1.26 -5.99 1.47
CA THR A 153 -2.63 -5.43 1.35
C THR A 153 -3.59 -6.30 0.51
N PRO A 154 -3.71 -7.62 0.76
CA PRO A 154 -4.55 -8.49 -0.07
C PRO A 154 -6.06 -8.25 0.15
N HIS A 155 -6.87 -8.49 -0.88
CA HIS A 155 -8.29 -8.85 -0.70
C HIS A 155 -8.44 -10.37 -0.47
N CYS A 156 -9.67 -10.85 -0.20
CA CYS A 156 -9.92 -12.25 0.16
C CYS A 156 -9.41 -13.26 -0.89
N ALA A 157 -9.70 -13.05 -2.18
CA ALA A 157 -9.16 -13.91 -3.23
C ALA A 157 -7.61 -13.84 -3.40
N GLU A 158 -7.01 -12.67 -3.24
CA GLU A 158 -5.54 -12.51 -3.22
C GLU A 158 -4.91 -13.29 -2.07
N LEU A 159 -5.50 -13.19 -0.86
CA LEU A 159 -5.02 -13.87 0.33
C LEU A 159 -5.19 -15.39 0.22
N ALA A 160 -6.36 -15.86 -0.25
CA ALA A 160 -6.62 -17.28 -0.45
C ALA A 160 -5.59 -17.93 -1.38
N ARG A 161 -5.31 -17.27 -2.51
CA ARG A 161 -4.28 -17.72 -3.45
C ARG A 161 -2.88 -17.68 -2.84
N LEU A 162 -2.53 -16.61 -2.11
CA LEU A 162 -1.23 -16.50 -1.44
C LEU A 162 -1.03 -17.65 -0.43
N LEU A 163 -2.03 -17.94 0.40
CA LEU A 163 -1.98 -19.03 1.38
C LEU A 163 -1.92 -20.40 0.71
N THR A 164 -2.69 -20.60 -0.37
CA THR A 164 -2.66 -21.85 -1.14
C THR A 164 -1.27 -22.10 -1.73
N ASN A 165 -0.64 -21.06 -2.30
CA ASN A 165 0.73 -21.13 -2.80
C ASN A 165 1.79 -21.39 -1.70
N ARG A 166 1.41 -21.21 -0.42
CA ARG A 166 2.24 -21.46 0.76
C ARG A 166 1.85 -22.74 1.51
N GLY A 167 1.01 -23.59 0.89
CA GLY A 167 0.64 -24.91 1.43
C GLY A 167 -0.63 -24.93 2.28
N THR A 168 -1.37 -23.82 2.37
CA THR A 168 -2.62 -23.72 3.13
C THR A 168 -3.79 -23.54 2.18
N SER A 169 -4.51 -24.63 1.88
CA SER A 169 -5.68 -24.59 1.01
C SER A 169 -6.85 -23.91 1.71
N VAL A 170 -7.31 -22.78 1.16
CA VAL A 170 -8.44 -22.01 1.67
C VAL A 170 -9.11 -21.27 0.51
N THR A 171 -10.44 -21.13 0.55
CA THR A 171 -11.21 -20.39 -0.45
C THR A 171 -11.39 -18.93 -0.04
N SER A 172 -11.63 -18.03 -1.00
CA SER A 172 -11.97 -16.63 -0.70
C SER A 172 -13.21 -16.51 0.19
N SER A 173 -14.23 -17.35 -0.05
CA SER A 173 -15.46 -17.39 0.74
C SER A 173 -15.20 -17.79 2.20
N ALA A 174 -14.28 -18.73 2.45
CA ALA A 174 -13.90 -19.09 3.81
C ALA A 174 -13.18 -17.94 4.54
N ILE A 175 -12.40 -17.12 3.80
CA ILE A 175 -11.77 -15.91 4.33
C ILE A 175 -12.82 -14.84 4.64
N GLU A 176 -13.79 -14.64 3.74
CA GLU A 176 -14.90 -13.70 3.94
C GLU A 176 -15.80 -14.08 5.12
N GLY A 177 -15.96 -15.38 5.40
CA GLY A 177 -16.76 -15.87 6.52
C GLY A 177 -16.14 -15.63 7.90
N ASP A 178 -14.80 -15.54 8.00
CA ASP A 178 -14.10 -15.23 9.25
C ASP A 178 -12.80 -14.43 8.98
N PRO A 179 -12.90 -13.17 8.53
CA PRO A 179 -11.75 -12.38 8.11
C PRO A 179 -10.78 -12.12 9.27
N LYS A 180 -11.30 -12.03 10.50
CA LYS A 180 -10.50 -11.89 11.72
C LYS A 180 -9.55 -13.07 11.90
N LYS A 181 -10.07 -14.30 11.87
CA LYS A 181 -9.26 -15.50 12.01
C LYS A 181 -8.19 -15.58 10.92
N TRP A 182 -8.59 -15.32 9.67
CA TRP A 182 -7.70 -15.50 8.53
C TRP A 182 -6.62 -14.43 8.41
N VAL A 183 -6.89 -13.17 8.79
CA VAL A 183 -5.84 -12.14 8.82
C VAL A 183 -4.77 -12.47 9.88
N GLN A 184 -5.17 -12.97 11.05
CA GLN A 184 -4.24 -13.40 12.10
C GLN A 184 -3.44 -14.63 11.69
N ALA A 185 -4.10 -15.64 11.12
CA ALA A 185 -3.45 -16.84 10.63
C ALA A 185 -2.43 -16.51 9.53
N ALA A 186 -2.81 -15.65 8.59
CA ALA A 186 -1.93 -15.18 7.53
C ALA A 186 -0.72 -14.43 8.08
N ALA A 187 -0.93 -13.48 9.00
CA ALA A 187 0.16 -12.72 9.62
C ALA A 187 1.16 -13.64 10.33
N SER A 188 0.65 -14.60 11.12
CA SER A 188 1.49 -15.57 11.82
C SER A 188 2.24 -16.51 10.87
N GLN A 189 1.58 -17.02 9.83
CA GLN A 189 2.19 -17.96 8.87
C GLN A 189 3.23 -17.29 7.96
N LEU A 190 2.95 -16.05 7.55
CA LEU A 190 3.78 -15.32 6.59
C LEU A 190 4.88 -14.48 7.27
N GLY A 191 4.77 -14.25 8.58
CA GLY A 191 5.75 -13.46 9.36
C GLY A 191 5.76 -11.97 8.97
N VAL A 192 4.62 -11.42 8.55
CA VAL A 192 4.47 -10.03 8.11
C VAL A 192 3.20 -9.41 8.67
N SER A 193 3.09 -8.08 8.61
CA SER A 193 1.83 -7.39 8.85
C SER A 193 0.90 -7.58 7.65
N VAL A 194 -0.37 -7.88 7.91
CA VAL A 194 -1.40 -8.11 6.88
C VAL A 194 -2.53 -7.13 7.08
N LEU A 195 -2.91 -6.41 6.02
CA LEU A 195 -4.15 -5.64 5.91
C LEU A 195 -5.08 -6.38 4.95
N LEU A 196 -6.13 -7.00 5.48
CA LEU A 196 -7.13 -7.71 4.70
C LEU A 196 -8.26 -6.75 4.30
N LYS A 197 -8.32 -6.43 3.00
CA LYS A 197 -9.35 -5.57 2.40
C LYS A 197 -10.70 -6.30 2.41
N GLY A 198 -11.75 -5.58 2.80
CA GLY A 198 -13.13 -6.07 2.88
C GLY A 198 -14.10 -4.97 3.32
N SER A 199 -15.38 -5.30 3.53
CA SER A 199 -16.39 -4.36 4.05
C SER A 199 -15.99 -3.76 5.40
N ILE A 200 -15.40 -4.60 6.25
CA ILE A 200 -14.58 -4.20 7.39
C ILE A 200 -13.16 -4.61 7.08
N THR A 201 -12.24 -3.63 7.09
CA THR A 201 -10.82 -3.91 6.94
C THR A 201 -10.24 -4.34 8.29
N TYR A 202 -9.60 -5.51 8.29
CA TYR A 202 -8.88 -6.02 9.45
C TYR A 202 -7.39 -6.00 9.18
N LEU A 203 -6.60 -5.70 10.21
CA LEU A 203 -5.16 -5.76 10.15
C LEU A 203 -4.61 -6.63 11.27
N ALA A 204 -3.62 -7.46 11.01
CA ALA A 204 -2.93 -8.20 12.06
C ALA A 204 -1.42 -8.30 11.82
N ASP A 205 -0.68 -8.42 12.92
CA ASP A 205 0.69 -8.94 12.96
C ASP A 205 0.78 -10.04 14.04
N ALA A 206 1.99 -10.41 14.46
CA ALA A 206 2.20 -11.43 15.49
C ALA A 206 1.65 -11.04 16.89
N SER A 207 1.43 -9.75 17.13
CA SER A 207 1.13 -9.17 18.45
C SER A 207 -0.20 -8.41 18.51
N GLN A 208 -0.67 -7.88 17.38
CA GLN A 208 -1.80 -6.98 17.32
C GLN A 208 -2.86 -7.46 16.32
N LEU A 209 -4.11 -7.14 16.65
CA LEU A 209 -5.26 -7.26 15.75
C LEU A 209 -6.07 -5.97 15.80
N ILE A 210 -6.21 -5.32 14.65
CA ILE A 210 -6.90 -4.05 14.49
C ILE A 210 -8.11 -4.25 13.58
N ALA A 211 -9.23 -3.64 13.94
CA ALA A 211 -10.39 -3.50 13.07
C ALA A 211 -10.67 -2.02 12.82
N LEU A 212 -10.89 -1.67 11.55
CA LEU A 212 -11.35 -0.34 11.17
C LEU A 212 -12.87 -0.23 11.26
N PRO A 213 -13.42 0.99 11.39
CA PRO A 213 -14.84 1.23 11.16
C PRO A 213 -15.25 0.74 9.76
N ALA A 214 -16.52 0.36 9.62
CA ALA A 214 -17.08 0.05 8.31
C ALA A 214 -16.94 1.26 7.38
N ALA A 215 -16.44 1.03 6.17
CA ALA A 215 -16.27 2.07 5.18
C ALA A 215 -17.49 2.11 4.24
N THR A 216 -17.63 3.20 3.47
CA THR A 216 -18.69 3.31 2.47
C THR A 216 -18.63 2.17 1.44
N PRO A 217 -19.77 1.51 1.12
CA PRO A 217 -19.83 0.50 0.07
C PRO A 217 -19.39 1.01 -1.31
N TRP A 218 -19.46 2.33 -1.53
CA TRP A 218 -19.03 2.98 -2.77
C TRP A 218 -17.52 2.84 -3.05
N LEU A 219 -16.73 2.34 -2.09
CA LEU A 219 -15.35 1.91 -2.28
C LEU A 219 -15.19 0.71 -3.24
N ALA A 220 -16.27 0.00 -3.57
CA ALA A 220 -16.30 -1.09 -4.54
C ALA A 220 -16.16 -0.59 -5.99
N THR A 221 -15.13 0.23 -6.24
CA THR A 221 -14.80 0.82 -7.53
C THR A 221 -13.35 0.50 -7.89
N ALA A 222 -13.07 0.35 -9.19
CA ALA A 222 -11.73 0.02 -9.66
C ALA A 222 -10.72 1.12 -9.29
N GLY A 223 -9.52 0.72 -8.86
CA GLY A 223 -8.45 1.64 -8.48
C GLY A 223 -8.51 2.20 -7.06
N SER A 224 -9.60 1.95 -6.31
CA SER A 224 -9.69 2.26 -4.88
C SER A 224 -8.53 1.65 -4.08
N GLY A 225 -8.17 0.39 -4.37
CA GLY A 225 -7.00 -0.26 -3.77
C GLY A 225 -5.67 0.41 -4.10
N ASP A 226 -5.52 0.96 -5.31
CA ASP A 226 -4.29 1.66 -5.72
C ASP A 226 -4.11 2.97 -4.93
N VAL A 227 -5.22 3.66 -4.66
CA VAL A 227 -5.25 4.87 -3.81
C VAL A 227 -4.89 4.51 -2.38
N LEU A 228 -5.49 3.46 -1.82
CA LEU A 228 -5.16 2.94 -0.49
C LEU A 228 -3.66 2.62 -0.38
N ALA A 229 -3.10 1.90 -1.35
CA ALA A 229 -1.70 1.53 -1.36
C ALA A 229 -0.77 2.76 -1.44
N GLY A 230 -1.15 3.78 -2.22
CA GLY A 230 -0.45 5.07 -2.29
C GLY A 230 -0.43 5.83 -0.96
N ILE A 231 -1.58 5.93 -0.27
CA ILE A 231 -1.69 6.57 1.05
C ILE A 231 -0.78 5.84 2.06
N ILE A 232 -0.90 4.52 2.15
CA ILE A 232 -0.10 3.71 3.07
C ILE A 232 1.39 3.83 2.74
N GLY A 233 1.78 3.73 1.47
CA GLY A 233 3.19 3.88 1.06
C GLY A 233 3.78 5.22 1.49
N ALA A 234 3.03 6.32 1.33
CA ALA A 234 3.47 7.64 1.78
C ALA A 234 3.67 7.71 3.30
N LEU A 235 2.73 7.16 4.08
CA LEU A 235 2.86 7.12 5.53
C LEU A 235 4.02 6.23 6.00
N VAL A 236 4.24 5.08 5.34
CA VAL A 236 5.40 4.22 5.64
C VAL A 236 6.71 4.93 5.33
N ALA A 237 6.79 5.66 4.21
CA ALA A 237 8.00 6.41 3.85
C ALA A 237 8.29 7.56 4.82
N THR A 238 7.26 8.29 5.24
CA THR A 238 7.41 9.39 6.21
C THR A 238 7.78 8.86 7.59
N ASN A 239 7.21 7.74 8.03
CA ASN A 239 7.51 7.10 9.33
C ASN A 239 8.69 6.11 9.28
N ALA A 240 9.48 6.06 8.20
CA ALA A 240 10.48 5.01 8.02
C ALA A 240 11.50 4.91 9.17
N GLN A 241 11.91 6.05 9.75
CA GLN A 241 12.80 6.09 10.90
C GLN A 241 12.11 5.59 12.18
N ALA A 242 10.90 6.07 12.47
CA ALA A 242 10.12 5.62 13.62
C ALA A 242 9.81 4.11 13.55
N ILE A 243 9.55 3.58 12.35
CA ILE A 243 9.40 2.14 12.10
C ILE A 243 10.72 1.40 12.38
N ALA A 244 11.85 1.91 11.88
CA ALA A 244 13.16 1.29 12.09
C ALA A 244 13.59 1.29 13.56
N ASN A 245 13.16 2.29 14.32
CA ASN A 245 13.40 2.43 15.76
C ASN A 245 12.34 1.72 16.63
N GLU A 246 11.36 1.04 16.01
CA GLU A 246 10.25 0.37 16.70
C GLU A 246 9.37 1.32 17.56
N GLU A 247 9.38 2.62 17.27
CA GLU A 247 8.54 3.62 17.93
C GLU A 247 7.07 3.55 17.48
N VAL A 248 6.85 3.10 16.23
CA VAL A 248 5.54 2.83 15.65
C VAL A 248 5.62 1.58 14.79
N SER A 249 4.62 0.70 14.87
CA SER A 249 4.62 -0.49 14.01
C SER A 249 4.14 -0.15 12.60
N ILE A 250 4.62 -0.89 11.59
CA ILE A 250 4.11 -0.75 10.22
C ILE A 250 2.61 -1.11 10.12
N LEU A 251 2.11 -1.93 11.05
CA LEU A 251 0.68 -2.25 11.18
C LEU A 251 -0.13 -1.02 11.57
N GLU A 252 0.33 -0.24 12.54
CA GLU A 252 -0.33 0.99 13.01
C GLU A 252 -0.31 2.08 11.94
N VAL A 253 0.80 2.20 11.20
CA VAL A 253 0.91 3.08 10.03
C VAL A 253 -0.06 2.64 8.93
N GLY A 254 -0.14 1.34 8.66
CA GLY A 254 -1.11 0.76 7.71
C GLY A 254 -2.57 1.00 8.10
N ALA A 255 -2.91 0.80 9.37
CA ALA A 255 -4.25 1.04 9.90
C ALA A 255 -4.64 2.52 9.76
N SER A 256 -3.68 3.42 9.99
CA SER A 256 -3.87 4.87 9.83
C SER A 256 -4.12 5.25 8.38
N GLY A 257 -3.32 4.71 7.45
CA GLY A 257 -3.52 4.94 6.01
C GLY A 257 -4.87 4.40 5.50
N ALA A 258 -5.27 3.21 5.96
CA ALA A 258 -6.56 2.64 5.63
C ALA A 258 -7.75 3.41 6.23
N LEU A 259 -7.59 3.97 7.44
CA LEU A 259 -8.60 4.87 8.01
C LEU A 259 -8.72 6.18 7.21
N ILE A 260 -7.59 6.79 6.83
CA ILE A 260 -7.58 8.01 6.00
C ILE A 260 -8.28 7.74 4.66
N HIS A 261 -7.98 6.59 4.02
CA HIS A 261 -8.63 6.17 2.78
C HIS A 261 -10.15 6.03 2.95
N ALA A 262 -10.60 5.32 3.98
CA ALA A 262 -12.03 5.13 4.25
C ALA A 262 -12.76 6.47 4.49
N LEU A 263 -12.15 7.38 5.26
CA LEU A 263 -12.69 8.71 5.52
C LEU A 263 -12.70 9.59 4.26
N ALA A 264 -11.68 9.47 3.40
CA ALA A 264 -11.61 10.21 2.14
C ALA A 264 -12.70 9.73 1.17
N ALA A 265 -12.97 8.43 1.11
CA ALA A 265 -14.05 7.88 0.31
C ALA A 265 -15.43 8.24 0.84
N GLU A 266 -15.64 8.20 2.16
CA GLU A 266 -16.88 8.68 2.78
C GLU A 266 -17.14 10.15 2.41
N HIS A 267 -16.09 10.97 2.51
CA HIS A 267 -16.18 12.38 2.19
C HIS A 267 -16.44 12.64 0.71
N ALA A 268 -15.74 11.93 -0.19
CA ALA A 268 -15.92 12.03 -1.63
C ALA A 268 -17.30 11.55 -2.09
N SER A 269 -17.83 10.52 -1.42
CA SER A 269 -19.10 9.89 -1.78
C SER A 269 -20.27 10.77 -1.45
N ASN A 270 -20.33 11.31 -0.23
CA ASN A 270 -21.47 12.09 0.21
C ASN A 270 -22.83 11.39 -0.10
N GLY A 271 -22.87 10.06 0.02
CA GLY A 271 -24.05 9.23 -0.26
C GLY A 271 -24.23 8.77 -1.72
N ALA A 272 -23.32 9.12 -2.63
CA ALA A 272 -23.40 8.81 -4.07
C ALA A 272 -22.19 7.99 -4.57
N PRO A 273 -22.28 7.39 -5.78
CA PRO A 273 -21.15 6.70 -6.40
C PRO A 273 -19.90 7.57 -6.51
N ILE A 274 -18.72 6.94 -6.37
CA ILE A 274 -17.42 7.60 -6.46
C ILE A 274 -16.46 6.90 -7.41
N SER A 275 -15.52 7.67 -7.92
CA SER A 275 -14.31 7.19 -8.58
C SER A 275 -13.11 7.22 -7.64
N ALA A 276 -12.09 6.42 -7.93
CA ALA A 276 -10.82 6.44 -7.19
C ALA A 276 -10.12 7.82 -7.22
N LEU A 277 -10.29 8.59 -8.30
CA LEU A 277 -9.72 9.93 -8.39
C LEU A 277 -10.37 10.91 -7.40
N GLN A 278 -11.69 10.84 -7.22
CA GLN A 278 -12.40 11.66 -6.22
C GLN A 278 -11.97 11.32 -4.78
N ILE A 279 -11.65 10.05 -4.50
CA ILE A 279 -11.04 9.65 -3.22
C ILE A 279 -9.71 10.38 -3.04
N THR A 280 -8.86 10.38 -4.08
CA THR A 280 -7.54 11.03 -4.06
C THR A 280 -7.65 12.53 -3.80
N GLU A 281 -8.60 13.20 -4.45
CA GLU A 281 -8.86 14.64 -4.28
C GLU A 281 -9.35 15.00 -2.87
N SER A 282 -9.95 14.04 -2.16
CA SER A 282 -10.49 14.24 -0.81
C SER A 282 -9.47 14.01 0.32
N ILE A 283 -8.29 13.45 0.02
CA ILE A 283 -7.27 13.08 1.03
C ILE A 283 -6.86 14.28 1.89
N GLN A 284 -6.50 15.41 1.26
CA GLN A 284 -6.00 16.58 1.98
C GLN A 284 -7.03 17.14 2.98
N GLN A 285 -8.31 17.15 2.60
CA GLN A 285 -9.37 17.64 3.47
C GLN A 285 -9.59 16.73 4.69
N VAL A 286 -9.46 15.42 4.50
CA VAL A 286 -9.52 14.45 5.61
C VAL A 286 -8.32 14.57 6.52
N LEU A 287 -7.10 14.69 5.98
CA LEU A 287 -5.90 14.92 6.79
C LEU A 287 -6.02 16.18 7.64
N ARG A 288 -6.53 17.29 7.07
CA ARG A 288 -6.81 18.51 7.81
C ARG A 288 -7.76 18.26 8.99
N LYS A 289 -8.85 17.51 8.78
CA LYS A 289 -9.81 17.18 9.84
C LYS A 289 -9.19 16.33 10.96
N ILE A 290 -8.30 15.40 10.62
CA ILE A 290 -7.60 14.55 11.60
C ILE A 290 -6.59 15.36 12.41
N LEU A 291 -5.86 16.29 11.78
CA LEU A 291 -4.82 17.08 12.45
C LEU A 291 -5.37 18.15 13.40
N VAL A 292 -6.59 18.65 13.15
CA VAL A 292 -7.24 19.68 13.98
C VAL A 292 -7.92 19.10 15.23
N LYS A 293 -8.30 17.81 15.20
CA LYS A 293 -8.96 17.10 16.32
C LYS A 293 -7.95 16.44 17.25
#